data_AF-A0A1G5X822-F1
#
_entry.id   AF-A0A1G5X822-F1
#
_cell.length_a   1.000
_cell.length_b   1.000
_cell.length_c   1.000
_cell.angle_alpha   90.00
_cell.angle_beta   90.00
_cell.angle_gamma   90.00
#
_symmetry.space_group_name_H-M   'P 1'
#
loop_
_entity.id
_entity.type
_entity.pdbx_description
1 polymer ?
#
loop_
_entity_poly.entity_id
_entity_poly.type
_entity_poly.pdbx_seq_one_letter_code
_entity_poly.pdbx_strand_id
1 'polypeptide(L)'
;MSFEEKKDELNIKREEKILKANEKKANAKIKFEEKVLEKKKARNQQKIESHLALADARIDDALDDADIAITILSNDVEVAIENNGEDAALILFKADNILEEILLRTQLRIQIAKNELIANLQEDLDDTIETINIEESISDLKDKTATTITTLEGKIATEKEEFNEKYGE
;
A
#
# COMPACT_ATOMS: atom_id res chain seq x y z
N MET A 1 -23.87 14.33 55.33
CA MET A 1 -23.74 14.80 53.94
C MET A 1 -24.61 16.02 53.69
N SER A 2 -24.01 17.18 53.52
CA SER A 2 -24.73 18.44 53.27
C SER A 2 -25.29 18.51 51.84
N PHE A 3 -26.13 19.50 51.54
CA PHE A 3 -26.62 19.71 50.17
C PHE A 3 -25.48 20.13 49.23
N GLU A 4 -24.56 20.99 49.68
CA GLU A 4 -23.34 21.33 48.93
C GLU A 4 -22.46 20.10 48.65
N GLU A 5 -22.23 19.25 49.64
CA GLU A 5 -21.41 18.04 49.50
C GLU A 5 -22.00 17.07 48.46
N LYS A 6 -23.33 16.87 48.45
CA LYS A 6 -24.00 16.07 47.41
C LYS A 6 -23.89 16.69 46.02
N LYS A 7 -23.91 18.02 45.92
CA LYS A 7 -23.85 18.74 44.65
C LYS A 7 -22.47 18.60 44.02
N ASP A 8 -21.41 18.77 44.82
CA ASP A 8 -20.03 18.66 44.34
C ASP A 8 -19.67 17.21 43.97
N GLU A 9 -20.13 16.22 44.74
CA GLU A 9 -19.99 14.80 44.39
C GLU A 9 -20.68 14.46 43.05
N LEU A 10 -21.86 15.03 42.80
CA LEU A 10 -22.59 14.85 41.54
C LEU A 10 -21.88 15.52 40.34
N ASN A 11 -21.19 16.64 40.55
CA ASN A 11 -20.41 17.31 39.51
C ASN A 11 -19.23 16.43 39.08
N ILE A 12 -18.44 15.91 40.03
CA ILE A 12 -17.32 15.00 39.76
C ILE A 12 -17.81 13.76 38.99
N LYS A 13 -18.90 13.12 39.45
CA LYS A 13 -19.49 11.96 38.75
C LYS A 13 -19.96 12.30 37.33
N ARG A 14 -20.45 13.53 37.11
CA ARG A 14 -20.83 13.99 35.78
C ARG A 14 -19.61 14.16 34.88
N GLU A 15 -18.53 14.77 35.38
CA GLU A 15 -17.28 14.93 34.64
C GLU A 15 -16.65 13.58 34.27
N GLU A 16 -16.59 12.62 35.20
CA GLU A 16 -16.12 11.26 34.93
C GLU A 16 -16.95 10.55 33.85
N LYS A 17 -18.28 10.77 33.85
CA LYS A 17 -19.16 10.21 32.83
C LYS A 17 -18.91 10.85 31.47
N ILE A 18 -18.62 12.15 31.42
CA ILE A 18 -18.25 12.87 30.20
C ILE A 18 -16.91 12.34 29.66
N LEU A 19 -15.90 12.17 30.52
CA LEU A 19 -14.61 11.59 30.15
C LEU A 19 -14.78 10.23 29.48
N LYS A 20 -15.47 9.29 30.16
CA LYS A 20 -15.73 7.94 29.62
C LYS A 20 -16.51 7.96 28.30
N ALA A 21 -17.43 8.91 28.13
CA ALA A 21 -18.17 9.05 26.88
C ALA A 21 -17.29 9.55 25.74
N ASN A 22 -16.41 10.54 26.02
CA ASN A 22 -15.46 11.07 25.05
C ASN A 22 -14.43 10.01 24.62
N GLU A 23 -13.86 9.25 25.56
CA GLU A 23 -12.96 8.14 25.27
C GLU A 23 -13.60 7.11 24.34
N LYS A 24 -14.81 6.65 24.67
CA LYS A 24 -15.53 5.66 23.86
C LYS A 24 -15.81 6.18 22.46
N LYS A 25 -16.27 7.42 22.35
CA LYS A 25 -16.58 8.05 21.06
C LYS A 25 -15.33 8.22 20.20
N ALA A 26 -14.24 8.71 20.79
CA ALA A 26 -12.97 8.91 20.10
C ALA A 26 -12.35 7.58 19.67
N ASN A 27 -12.29 6.59 20.55
CA ASN A 27 -11.79 5.26 20.24
C ASN A 27 -12.61 4.56 19.16
N ALA A 28 -13.94 4.72 19.16
CA ALA A 28 -14.79 4.19 18.10
C ALA A 28 -14.50 4.86 16.75
N LYS A 29 -14.29 6.18 16.74
CA LYS A 29 -13.91 6.92 15.53
C LYS A 29 -12.55 6.48 15.00
N ILE A 30 -11.54 6.42 15.86
CA ILE A 30 -10.18 5.97 15.50
C ILE A 30 -10.22 4.57 14.90
N LYS A 31 -10.90 3.62 15.55
CA LYS A 31 -11.04 2.24 15.04
C LYS A 31 -11.76 2.17 13.70
N PHE A 32 -12.74 3.04 13.48
CA PHE A 32 -13.44 3.10 12.20
C PHE A 32 -12.49 3.55 11.08
N GLU A 33 -11.76 4.63 11.29
CA GLU A 33 -10.79 5.16 10.32
C GLU A 33 -9.65 4.15 10.06
N GLU A 34 -9.12 3.51 11.10
CA GLU A 34 -8.11 2.43 10.97
C GLU A 34 -8.63 1.26 10.12
N LYS A 35 -9.91 0.90 10.27
CA LYS A 35 -10.52 -0.16 9.45
C LYS A 35 -10.70 0.26 7.99
N VAL A 36 -10.98 1.53 7.74
CA VAL A 36 -11.05 2.09 6.37
C VAL A 36 -9.65 2.06 5.75
N LEU A 37 -8.64 2.52 6.50
CA LEU A 37 -7.24 2.51 6.08
C LEU A 37 -6.77 1.11 5.71
N GLU A 38 -6.97 0.13 6.59
CA GLU A 38 -6.56 -1.26 6.35
C GLU A 38 -7.18 -1.85 5.09
N LYS A 39 -8.48 -1.60 4.87
CA LYS A 39 -9.16 -2.04 3.65
C LYS A 39 -8.59 -1.38 2.40
N LYS A 40 -8.24 -0.10 2.48
CA LYS A 40 -7.67 0.64 1.35
C LYS A 40 -6.26 0.16 1.04
N LYS A 41 -5.40 0.00 2.06
CA LYS A 41 -4.08 -0.62 1.93
C LYS A 41 -4.14 -1.99 1.26
N ALA A 42 -5.04 -2.86 1.71
CA ALA A 42 -5.20 -4.20 1.13
C ALA A 42 -5.60 -4.15 -0.35
N ARG A 43 -6.50 -3.22 -0.72
CA ARG A 43 -6.91 -3.03 -2.12
C ARG A 43 -5.77 -2.50 -2.98
N ASN A 44 -5.06 -1.48 -2.50
CA ASN A 44 -3.91 -0.90 -3.22
C ASN A 44 -2.82 -1.96 -3.44
N GLN A 45 -2.53 -2.76 -2.42
CA GLN A 45 -1.57 -3.85 -2.52
C GLN A 45 -1.98 -4.88 -3.59
N GLN A 46 -3.24 -5.32 -3.60
CA GLN A 46 -3.76 -6.24 -4.63
C GLN A 46 -3.66 -5.65 -6.04
N LYS A 47 -3.90 -4.35 -6.18
CA LYS A 47 -3.79 -3.64 -7.46
C LYS A 47 -2.34 -3.64 -7.96
N ILE A 48 -1.39 -3.27 -7.10
CA ILE A 48 0.06 -3.31 -7.39
C ILE A 48 0.50 -4.72 -7.79
N GLU A 49 0.11 -5.74 -7.01
CA GLU A 49 0.41 -7.14 -7.31
C GLU A 49 -0.14 -7.57 -8.67
N SER A 50 -1.37 -7.14 -9.00
CA SER A 50 -1.96 -7.42 -10.32
C SER A 50 -1.19 -6.76 -11.46
N HIS A 51 -0.68 -5.54 -11.28
CA HIS A 51 0.11 -4.85 -12.29
C HIS A 51 1.47 -5.53 -12.50
N LEU A 52 2.12 -5.97 -11.41
CA LEU A 52 3.36 -6.74 -11.48
C LEU A 52 3.16 -8.07 -12.21
N ALA A 53 2.14 -8.85 -11.82
CA ALA A 53 1.84 -10.13 -12.45
C ALA A 53 1.55 -9.99 -13.96
N LEU A 54 0.86 -8.92 -14.36
CA LEU A 54 0.61 -8.65 -15.79
C LEU A 54 1.89 -8.31 -16.55
N ALA A 55 2.79 -7.53 -15.94
CA ALA A 55 4.06 -7.17 -16.56
C ALA A 55 4.98 -8.39 -16.70
N ASP A 56 5.04 -9.23 -15.67
CA ASP A 56 5.82 -10.49 -15.68
C ASP A 56 5.31 -11.43 -16.77
N ALA A 57 3.98 -11.64 -16.87
CA ALA A 57 3.39 -12.47 -17.92
C ALA A 57 3.74 -11.98 -19.33
N ARG A 58 3.75 -10.65 -19.56
CA ARG A 58 4.13 -10.08 -20.87
C ARG A 58 5.62 -10.24 -21.18
N ILE A 59 6.47 -10.24 -20.16
CA ILE A 59 7.90 -10.51 -20.30
C ILE A 59 8.10 -11.99 -20.64
N ASP A 60 7.44 -12.88 -19.92
CA ASP A 60 7.51 -14.32 -20.17
C ASP A 60 7.02 -14.66 -21.60
N ASP A 61 5.87 -14.12 -22.03
CA ASP A 61 5.38 -14.28 -23.39
C ASP A 61 6.39 -13.80 -24.45
N ALA A 62 7.13 -12.72 -24.17
CA ALA A 62 8.14 -12.19 -25.08
C ALA A 62 9.39 -13.08 -25.15
N LEU A 63 9.73 -13.76 -24.06
CA LEU A 63 10.83 -14.72 -24.00
C LEU A 63 10.44 -16.03 -24.69
N ASP A 64 9.24 -16.55 -24.42
CA ASP A 64 8.72 -17.77 -25.05
C ASP A 64 8.65 -17.63 -26.57
N ASP A 65 8.14 -16.48 -27.07
CA ASP A 65 8.12 -16.19 -28.50
C ASP A 65 9.53 -16.14 -29.11
N ALA A 66 10.52 -15.65 -28.34
CA ALA A 66 11.91 -15.61 -28.77
C ALA A 66 12.52 -17.01 -28.86
N ASP A 67 12.28 -17.85 -27.86
CA ASP A 67 12.77 -19.23 -27.81
C ASP A 67 12.20 -20.08 -28.95
N ILE A 68 10.91 -19.90 -29.26
CA ILE A 68 10.27 -20.53 -30.42
C ILE A 68 10.95 -20.05 -31.72
N ALA A 69 11.16 -18.75 -31.88
CA ALA A 69 11.79 -18.19 -33.07
C ALA A 69 13.24 -18.68 -33.25
N ILE A 70 14.01 -18.76 -32.16
CA ILE A 70 15.40 -19.27 -32.17
C ILE A 70 15.42 -20.76 -32.52
N THR A 71 14.47 -21.54 -32.00
CA THR A 71 14.35 -22.98 -32.32
C THR A 71 14.07 -23.19 -33.80
N ILE A 72 13.14 -22.42 -34.37
CA ILE A 72 12.84 -22.46 -35.81
C ILE A 72 14.07 -22.07 -36.63
N LEU A 73 14.74 -20.97 -36.28
CA LEU A 73 15.94 -20.51 -36.98
C LEU A 73 17.06 -21.56 -36.95
N SER A 74 17.25 -22.23 -35.81
CA SER A 74 18.27 -23.27 -35.65
C SER A 74 18.01 -24.45 -36.59
N ASN A 75 16.76 -24.92 -36.66
CA ASN A 75 16.36 -25.99 -37.59
C ASN A 75 16.53 -25.57 -39.06
N ASP A 76 16.16 -24.34 -39.40
CA ASP A 76 16.32 -23.81 -40.76
C ASP A 76 17.80 -23.75 -41.18
N VAL A 77 18.70 -23.37 -40.25
CA VAL A 77 20.14 -23.35 -40.46
C VAL A 77 20.70 -24.75 -40.67
N GLU A 78 20.32 -25.72 -39.83
CA GLU A 78 20.75 -27.12 -39.98
C GLU A 78 20.37 -27.66 -41.35
N VAL A 79 19.10 -27.54 -41.74
CA VAL A 79 18.60 -27.98 -43.05
C VAL A 79 19.30 -27.27 -44.20
N ALA A 80 19.56 -25.96 -44.09
CA ALA A 80 20.25 -25.20 -45.13
C ALA A 80 21.71 -25.64 -45.30
N ILE A 81 22.42 -25.93 -44.21
CA ILE A 81 23.80 -26.43 -44.24
C ILE A 81 23.86 -27.84 -44.83
N GLU A 82 22.94 -28.73 -44.44
CA GLU A 82 22.86 -30.09 -45.01
C GLU A 82 22.66 -30.07 -46.53
N ASN A 83 21.83 -29.15 -47.02
CA ASN A 83 21.53 -29.04 -48.45
C ASN A 83 22.60 -28.28 -49.26
N ASN A 84 23.37 -27.39 -48.63
CA ASN A 84 24.27 -26.47 -49.35
C ASN A 84 25.55 -26.15 -48.54
N GLY A 85 26.24 -27.20 -48.10
CA GLY A 85 27.36 -27.12 -47.16
C GLY A 85 28.59 -26.32 -47.62
N GLU A 86 28.77 -26.10 -48.93
CA GLU A 86 29.84 -25.24 -49.46
C GLU A 86 29.66 -23.75 -49.09
N ASP A 87 28.42 -23.33 -48.83
CA ASP A 87 28.04 -21.94 -48.47
C ASP A 87 27.77 -21.74 -46.96
N ALA A 88 28.18 -22.69 -46.10
CA ALA A 88 27.86 -22.69 -44.67
C ALA A 88 28.20 -21.36 -43.97
N ALA A 89 29.31 -20.70 -44.33
CA ALA A 89 29.71 -19.42 -43.75
C ALA A 89 28.70 -18.29 -44.02
N LEU A 90 28.15 -18.24 -45.24
CA LEU A 90 27.14 -17.23 -45.60
C LEU A 90 25.79 -17.52 -44.93
N ILE A 91 25.44 -18.80 -44.79
CA ILE A 91 24.24 -19.24 -44.07
C ILE A 91 24.31 -18.79 -42.60
N LEU A 92 25.43 -19.08 -41.92
CA LEU A 92 25.66 -18.67 -40.54
C LEU A 92 25.66 -17.15 -40.37
N PHE A 93 26.26 -16.40 -41.31
CA PHE A 93 26.23 -14.94 -41.27
C PHE A 93 24.80 -14.38 -41.37
N LYS A 94 23.95 -14.96 -42.22
CA LYS A 94 22.54 -14.53 -42.31
C LYS A 94 21.77 -14.88 -41.04
N ALA A 95 22.01 -16.06 -40.48
CA ALA A 95 21.38 -16.49 -39.24
C ALA A 95 21.73 -15.56 -38.06
N ASP A 96 22.98 -15.12 -37.97
CA ASP A 96 23.44 -14.17 -36.95
C ASP A 96 22.64 -12.84 -37.00
N ASN A 97 22.41 -12.30 -38.20
CA ASN A 97 21.58 -11.10 -38.37
C ASN A 97 20.12 -11.31 -37.94
N ILE A 98 19.54 -12.48 -38.23
CA ILE A 98 18.17 -12.81 -37.81
C ILE A 98 18.10 -12.97 -36.29
N LEU A 99 19.13 -13.57 -35.68
CA LEU A 99 19.23 -13.71 -34.23
C LEU A 99 19.34 -12.34 -33.53
N GLU A 100 20.11 -11.41 -34.10
CA GLU A 100 20.16 -10.01 -33.64
C GLU A 100 18.79 -9.33 -33.74
N GLU A 101 18.05 -9.56 -34.84
CA GLU A 101 16.69 -9.05 -34.99
C GLU A 101 15.73 -9.61 -33.93
N ILE A 102 15.78 -10.93 -33.66
CA ILE A 102 14.99 -11.56 -32.60
C ILE A 102 15.31 -10.91 -31.25
N LEU A 103 16.61 -10.77 -30.93
CA LEU A 103 17.06 -10.13 -29.70
C LEU A 103 16.48 -8.71 -29.53
N LEU A 104 16.62 -7.87 -30.57
CA LEU A 104 16.14 -6.48 -30.52
C LEU A 104 14.63 -6.40 -30.37
N ARG A 105 13.86 -7.26 -31.05
CA ARG A 105 12.40 -7.31 -30.94
C ARG A 105 11.96 -7.76 -29.54
N THR A 106 12.61 -8.77 -28.97
CA THR A 106 12.33 -9.25 -27.61
C THR A 106 12.64 -8.17 -26.57
N GLN A 107 13.80 -7.51 -26.70
CA GLN A 107 14.18 -6.39 -25.84
C GLN A 107 13.14 -5.26 -25.91
N LEU A 108 12.68 -4.91 -27.11
CA LEU A 108 11.65 -3.88 -27.28
C LEU A 108 10.34 -4.25 -26.57
N ARG A 109 9.86 -5.49 -26.71
CA ARG A 109 8.64 -5.97 -26.03
C ARG A 109 8.78 -5.91 -24.50
N ILE A 110 9.92 -6.34 -23.97
CA ILE A 110 10.20 -6.25 -22.53
C ILE A 110 10.20 -4.79 -22.07
N GLN A 111 10.78 -3.86 -22.85
CA GLN A 111 10.78 -2.44 -22.51
C GLN A 111 9.36 -1.83 -22.55
N ILE A 112 8.52 -2.25 -23.49
CA ILE A 112 7.11 -1.85 -23.55
C ILE A 112 6.39 -2.29 -22.28
N ALA A 113 6.51 -3.57 -21.89
CA ALA A 113 5.89 -4.10 -20.68
C ALA A 113 6.35 -3.36 -19.41
N LYS A 114 7.65 -3.03 -19.31
CA LYS A 114 8.19 -2.22 -18.21
C LYS A 114 7.62 -0.80 -18.18
N ASN A 115 7.51 -0.15 -19.34
CA ASN A 115 6.95 1.20 -19.41
C ASN A 115 5.47 1.24 -19.05
N GLU A 116 4.70 0.24 -19.45
CA GLU A 116 3.29 0.10 -19.05
C GLU A 116 3.16 -0.15 -17.55
N LEU A 117 4.03 -0.97 -16.96
CA LEU A 117 4.09 -1.14 -15.51
C LEU A 117 4.38 0.19 -14.81
N ILE A 118 5.37 0.96 -15.28
CA ILE A 118 5.69 2.27 -14.72
C ILE A 118 4.47 3.21 -14.79
N ALA A 119 3.77 3.25 -15.93
CA ALA A 119 2.59 4.09 -16.09
C ALA A 119 1.47 3.70 -15.11
N ASN A 120 1.20 2.41 -14.94
CA ASN A 120 0.20 1.93 -13.98
C ASN A 120 0.60 2.27 -12.54
N LEU A 121 1.87 2.07 -12.17
CA LEU A 121 2.37 2.40 -10.82
C LEU A 121 2.35 3.91 -10.53
N GLN A 122 2.48 4.75 -11.57
CA GLN A 122 2.32 6.20 -11.43
C GLN A 122 0.88 6.58 -11.11
N GLU A 123 -0.11 5.91 -11.70
CA GLU A 123 -1.53 6.11 -11.36
C GLU A 123 -1.83 5.66 -9.93
N ASP A 124 -1.21 4.56 -9.47
CA ASP A 124 -1.34 4.05 -8.10
C ASP A 124 -0.68 4.93 -7.03
N LEU A 125 0.14 5.89 -7.45
CA LEU A 125 0.82 6.81 -6.53
C LEU A 125 -0.19 7.73 -5.83
N ASP A 126 -1.25 8.15 -6.52
CA ASP A 126 -2.32 8.96 -5.96
C ASP A 126 -3.11 8.18 -4.88
N ASP A 127 -3.39 6.89 -5.14
CA ASP A 127 -4.02 5.98 -4.17
C ASP A 127 -3.15 5.81 -2.91
N THR A 128 -1.83 5.86 -3.07
CA THR A 128 -0.85 5.80 -1.96
C THR A 128 -0.84 7.11 -1.16
N ILE A 129 -0.84 8.26 -1.84
CA ILE A 129 -0.92 9.58 -1.18
C ILE A 129 -2.19 9.69 -0.34
N GLU A 130 -3.34 9.23 -0.87
CA GLU A 130 -4.58 9.24 -0.10
C GLU A 130 -4.50 8.38 1.16
N THR A 131 -3.82 7.22 1.07
CA THR A 131 -3.57 6.34 2.22
C THR A 131 -2.72 7.03 3.30
N ILE A 132 -1.67 7.76 2.89
CA ILE A 132 -0.83 8.57 3.79
C ILE A 132 -1.66 9.66 4.48
N ASN A 133 -2.53 10.36 3.75
CA ASN A 133 -3.37 11.40 4.32
C ASN A 133 -4.35 10.87 5.38
N ILE A 134 -4.87 9.64 5.18
CA ILE A 134 -5.72 8.96 6.17
C ILE A 134 -4.90 8.58 7.41
N GLU A 135 -3.68 8.07 7.24
CA GLU A 135 -2.76 7.78 8.35
C GLU A 135 -2.46 9.01 9.20
N GLU A 136 -2.12 10.12 8.55
CA GLU A 136 -1.87 11.40 9.21
C GLU A 136 -3.12 11.86 9.97
N SER A 137 -4.30 11.79 9.35
CA SER A 137 -5.58 12.13 9.98
C SER A 137 -5.87 11.27 11.21
N ILE A 138 -5.55 9.98 11.18
CA ILE A 138 -5.70 9.08 12.33
C ILE A 138 -4.74 9.47 13.46
N SER A 139 -3.48 9.79 13.13
CA SER A 139 -2.49 10.27 14.09
C SER A 139 -2.96 11.54 14.78
N ASP A 140 -3.41 12.51 13.98
CA ASP A 140 -3.98 13.77 14.42
C ASP A 140 -5.17 13.59 15.38
N LEU A 141 -6.06 12.63 15.07
CA LEU A 141 -7.18 12.30 15.93
C LEU A 141 -6.73 11.66 17.26
N LYS A 142 -5.70 10.81 17.24
CA LYS A 142 -5.12 10.21 18.45
C LYS A 142 -4.53 11.29 19.35
N ASP A 143 -3.76 12.22 18.81
CA ASP A 143 -3.12 13.29 19.57
C ASP A 143 -4.14 14.27 20.19
N LYS A 144 -5.14 14.69 19.40
CA LYS A 144 -6.24 15.53 19.88
C LYS A 144 -7.05 14.83 20.98
N THR A 145 -7.28 13.53 20.84
CA THR A 145 -7.99 12.72 21.83
C THR A 145 -7.19 12.61 23.11
N ALA A 146 -5.89 12.28 23.02
CA ALA A 146 -5.01 12.18 24.18
C ALA A 146 -4.97 13.50 24.97
N THR A 147 -4.78 14.62 24.28
CA THR A 147 -4.77 15.95 24.90
C THR A 147 -6.08 16.26 25.63
N THR A 148 -7.22 15.93 25.02
CA THR A 148 -8.55 16.15 25.60
C THR A 148 -8.77 15.27 26.84
N ILE A 149 -8.36 14.00 26.78
CA ILE A 149 -8.43 13.06 27.90
C ILE A 149 -7.58 13.57 29.06
N THR A 150 -6.29 13.85 28.84
CA THR A 150 -5.38 14.35 29.88
C THR A 150 -5.91 15.62 30.54
N THR A 151 -6.51 16.53 29.75
CA THR A 151 -7.09 17.77 30.28
C THR A 151 -8.28 17.49 31.19
N LEU A 152 -9.18 16.57 30.80
CA LEU A 152 -10.35 16.21 31.60
C LEU A 152 -9.94 15.43 32.86
N GLU A 153 -8.98 14.53 32.76
CA GLU A 153 -8.42 13.81 33.91
C GLU A 153 -7.82 14.78 34.92
N GLY A 154 -7.06 15.78 34.47
CA GLY A 154 -6.51 16.83 35.32
C GLY A 154 -7.59 17.62 36.06
N LYS A 155 -8.66 18.03 35.37
CA LYS A 155 -9.80 18.73 36.00
C LYS A 155 -10.49 17.89 37.07
N ILE A 156 -10.82 16.65 36.74
CA ILE A 156 -11.46 15.71 37.69
C ILE A 156 -10.56 15.48 38.91
N ALA A 157 -9.24 15.39 38.72
CA ALA A 157 -8.29 15.22 39.81
C ALA A 157 -8.31 16.44 40.77
N THR A 158 -8.27 17.65 40.22
CA THR A 158 -8.38 18.89 41.00
C THR A 158 -9.73 18.98 41.73
N GLU A 159 -10.85 18.69 41.06
CA GLU A 159 -12.17 18.71 41.71
C GLU A 159 -12.28 17.71 42.85
N LYS A 160 -11.68 16.52 42.71
CA LYS A 160 -11.63 15.50 43.78
C LYS A 160 -10.76 15.94 44.97
N GLU A 161 -9.63 16.57 44.69
CA GLU A 161 -8.75 17.11 45.72
C GLU A 161 -9.46 18.21 46.51
N GLU A 162 -10.07 19.17 45.82
CA GLU A 162 -10.87 20.23 46.45
C GLU A 162 -12.06 19.67 47.26
N PHE A 163 -12.72 18.63 46.77
CA PHE A 163 -13.81 17.97 47.47
C PHE A 163 -13.34 17.34 48.78
N ASN A 164 -12.21 16.62 48.75
CA ASN A 164 -11.60 16.02 49.92
C ASN A 164 -11.10 17.09 50.91
N GLU A 165 -10.54 18.21 50.45
CA GLU A 165 -10.13 19.30 51.34
C GLU A 165 -11.33 19.97 52.05
N LYS A 166 -12.46 20.10 51.36
CA LYS A 166 -13.68 20.75 51.89
C LYS A 166 -14.49 19.85 52.82
N TYR A 167 -14.55 18.55 52.54
CA TYR A 167 -15.49 17.62 53.17
C TYR A 167 -14.86 16.33 53.70
N GLY A 168 -13.55 16.13 53.50
CA GLY A 168 -12.83 14.95 53.97
C GLY A 168 -12.53 15.03 55.47
N GLU A 169 -13.36 14.35 56.27
CA GLU A 169 -12.95 13.77 57.56
C GLU A 169 -12.63 12.28 57.38
#